data_AF-A0A946QC89-F1
#
_entry.id   AF-A0A946QC89-F1
#
_cell.length_a   1.000
_cell.length_b   1.000
_cell.length_c   1.000
_cell.angle_alpha   90.00
_cell.angle_beta   90.00
_cell.angle_gamma   90.00
#
_symmetry.space_group_name_H-M   'P 1'
#
loop_
_entity.id
_entity.type
_entity.pdbx_description
1 polymer ?
#
loop_
_entity_poly.entity_id
_entity_poly.type
_entity_poly.pdbx_seq_one_letter_code
_entity_poly.pdbx_strand_id
1 'polypeptide(L)'
;MKMNAKILFVLLLLQCTPSIAQQFTIPAISDLPRIDRQSPRPTTAILRNSAFILKLKHHAPMGSGYVIITDHTDDQYMAPLRELAKYRQAKIIHVVDLGKIYQTDVLSAVRKELIDLKPQYVAIAPRLESYRENMLLGMWELLSTLDDDKYLDAYPGVLLASDSKSFAALIQRSIKFQSIAQKQLKPLAISQVPSNQESRSLQKAGILRNVFSTYGLQTPTIAIYTPAADDAPHLSGSQTWNIQMKNKGDFVKKFEPAVATALADASLVVMHGHGSPGMSCSVDIDGILTRSNNQIVLSGSCF
;
A
#
# COMPACT_ATOMS: atom_id res chain seq x y z
N MET A 1 -23.92 -34.24 -48.25
CA MET A 1 -24.51 -34.13 -46.90
C MET A 1 -24.85 -32.67 -46.63
N LYS A 2 -26.13 -32.29 -46.66
CA LYS A 2 -26.58 -30.93 -46.34
C LYS A 2 -26.64 -30.79 -44.82
N MET A 3 -25.65 -30.15 -44.23
CA MET A 3 -25.66 -29.84 -42.80
C MET A 3 -26.76 -28.80 -42.57
N ASN A 4 -27.81 -29.17 -41.82
CA ASN A 4 -29.00 -28.36 -41.61
C ASN A 4 -28.62 -27.02 -40.96
N ALA A 5 -28.89 -25.91 -41.65
CA ALA A 5 -28.70 -24.54 -41.16
C ALA A 5 -29.35 -24.29 -39.78
N LYS A 6 -30.38 -25.08 -39.43
CA LYS A 6 -31.01 -25.07 -38.11
C LYS A 6 -30.08 -25.50 -36.96
N ILE A 7 -29.14 -26.43 -37.19
CA ILE A 7 -28.20 -26.90 -36.16
C ILE A 7 -27.13 -25.83 -35.89
N LEU A 8 -26.68 -25.14 -36.94
CA LEU A 8 -25.72 -24.04 -36.82
C LEU A 8 -26.35 -22.83 -36.10
N PHE A 9 -27.63 -22.54 -36.34
CA PHE A 9 -28.36 -21.46 -35.67
C PHE A 9 -28.59 -21.73 -34.18
N VAL A 10 -28.85 -22.98 -33.80
CA VAL A 10 -28.99 -23.38 -32.39
C VAL A 10 -27.64 -23.33 -31.65
N LEU A 11 -26.53 -23.70 -32.31
CA LEU A 11 -25.18 -23.57 -31.75
C LEU A 11 -24.75 -22.09 -31.58
N LEU A 12 -25.13 -21.21 -32.52
CA LEU A 12 -24.90 -19.76 -32.40
C LEU A 12 -25.77 -19.12 -31.29
N LEU A 13 -27.01 -19.57 -31.12
CA LEU A 13 -27.88 -19.11 -30.03
C LEU A 13 -27.41 -19.61 -28.65
N LEU A 14 -26.79 -20.80 -28.57
CA LEU A 14 -26.15 -21.31 -27.35
C LEU A 14 -24.87 -20.57 -26.97
N GLN A 15 -24.23 -19.85 -27.91
CA GLN A 15 -23.11 -18.94 -27.62
C GLN A 15 -23.58 -17.52 -27.25
N CYS A 16 -24.88 -17.23 -27.38
CA CYS A 16 -25.52 -16.00 -26.95
C CYS A 16 -26.28 -16.18 -25.62
N THR A 17 -25.84 -17.08 -24.73
CA THR A 17 -26.21 -16.92 -23.33
C THR A 17 -25.55 -15.65 -22.83
N PRO A 18 -26.30 -14.63 -22.37
CA PRO A 18 -25.65 -13.56 -21.63
C PRO A 18 -24.86 -14.24 -20.52
N SER A 19 -23.56 -13.95 -20.44
CA SER A 19 -22.78 -14.28 -19.25
C SER A 19 -23.63 -13.84 -18.08
N ILE A 20 -24.20 -14.79 -17.32
CA ILE A 20 -25.00 -14.49 -16.14
C ILE A 20 -24.15 -13.51 -15.34
N ALA A 21 -24.59 -12.26 -15.25
CA ALA A 21 -23.87 -11.22 -14.57
C ALA A 21 -23.57 -11.76 -13.18
N GLN A 22 -22.30 -12.05 -12.90
CA GLN A 22 -21.90 -12.70 -11.67
C GLN A 22 -22.36 -11.78 -10.54
N GLN A 23 -23.36 -12.22 -9.76
CA GLN A 23 -23.94 -11.41 -8.70
C GLN A 23 -22.80 -10.93 -7.79
N PHE A 24 -22.67 -9.62 -7.66
CA PHE A 24 -21.63 -9.04 -6.83
C PHE A 24 -21.85 -9.46 -5.38
N THR A 25 -20.87 -10.15 -4.83
CA THR A 25 -20.91 -10.68 -3.47
C THR A 25 -19.64 -10.26 -2.74
N ILE A 26 -19.80 -9.87 -1.48
CA ILE A 26 -18.71 -9.61 -0.54
C ILE A 26 -18.51 -10.90 0.24
N PRO A 27 -17.40 -11.64 0.04
CA PRO A 27 -17.16 -12.88 0.76
C PRO A 27 -16.95 -12.59 2.25
N ALA A 28 -17.37 -13.52 3.12
CA ALA A 28 -16.99 -13.45 4.52
C ALA A 28 -15.50 -13.79 4.66
N ILE A 29 -14.83 -13.18 5.65
CA ILE A 29 -13.40 -13.41 5.90
C ILE A 29 -13.14 -14.87 6.26
N SER A 30 -14.09 -15.52 6.96
CA SER A 30 -14.07 -16.95 7.26
C SER A 30 -13.92 -17.81 6.01
N ASP A 31 -14.47 -17.35 4.88
CA ASP A 31 -14.60 -18.15 3.65
C ASP A 31 -13.38 -18.01 2.74
N LEU A 32 -12.52 -17.01 2.98
CA LEU A 32 -11.30 -16.82 2.22
C LEU A 32 -10.27 -17.91 2.59
N PRO A 33 -9.78 -18.74 1.66
CA PRO A 33 -8.76 -19.73 1.96
C PRO A 33 -7.47 -19.06 2.44
N ARG A 34 -6.79 -19.71 3.39
CA ARG A 34 -5.48 -19.28 3.91
C ARG A 34 -4.41 -20.10 3.22
N ILE A 35 -3.52 -19.46 2.46
CA ILE A 35 -2.55 -20.16 1.61
C ILE A 35 -1.11 -19.78 1.91
N ASP A 36 -0.21 -20.75 1.73
CA ASP A 36 1.24 -20.63 1.75
C ASP A 36 1.83 -21.40 0.55
N ARG A 37 3.16 -21.51 0.46
CA ARG A 37 3.84 -22.28 -0.59
C ARG A 37 3.55 -23.79 -0.55
N GLN A 38 3.02 -24.32 0.55
CA GLN A 38 2.70 -25.75 0.72
C GLN A 38 1.22 -26.04 0.49
N SER A 39 0.39 -25.01 0.39
CA SER A 39 -1.05 -25.14 0.21
C SER A 39 -1.38 -25.55 -1.23
N PRO A 40 -2.45 -26.34 -1.47
CA PRO A 40 -2.92 -26.62 -2.82
C PRO A 40 -3.17 -25.32 -3.60
N ARG A 41 -2.86 -25.33 -4.90
CA ARG A 41 -3.10 -24.18 -5.77
C ARG A 41 -4.60 -23.85 -5.75
N PRO A 42 -5.01 -22.61 -5.43
CA PRO A 42 -6.42 -22.22 -5.47
C PRO A 42 -7.01 -22.34 -6.87
N THR A 43 -8.34 -22.47 -6.94
CA THR A 43 -9.06 -22.51 -8.22
C THR A 43 -8.84 -21.21 -9.01
N THR A 44 -8.99 -21.26 -10.33
CA THR A 44 -8.84 -20.09 -11.20
C THR A 44 -9.75 -18.93 -10.78
N ALA A 45 -10.96 -19.22 -10.30
CA ALA A 45 -11.88 -18.21 -9.80
C ALA A 45 -11.34 -17.48 -8.55
N ILE A 46 -10.77 -18.23 -7.59
CA ILE A 46 -10.14 -17.66 -6.40
C ILE A 46 -8.89 -16.85 -6.77
N LEU A 47 -8.06 -17.36 -7.69
CA LEU A 47 -6.85 -16.67 -8.15
C LEU A 47 -7.16 -15.37 -8.89
N ARG A 48 -8.13 -15.38 -9.81
CA ARG A 48 -8.55 -14.22 -10.60
C ARG A 48 -8.99 -13.06 -9.70
N ASN A 49 -9.74 -13.38 -8.65
CA ASN A 49 -10.19 -12.37 -7.68
C ASN A 49 -9.19 -12.17 -6.52
N SER A 50 -8.09 -12.94 -6.52
CA SER A 50 -7.18 -13.18 -5.40
C SER A 50 -7.90 -13.18 -4.04
N ALA A 51 -8.97 -13.96 -3.98
CA ALA A 51 -9.82 -14.11 -2.82
C ALA A 51 -9.20 -15.12 -1.85
N PHE A 52 -8.02 -14.80 -1.32
CA PHE A 52 -7.31 -15.64 -0.35
C PHE A 52 -6.48 -14.76 0.61
N ILE A 53 -6.11 -15.33 1.75
CA ILE A 53 -5.26 -14.71 2.76
C ILE A 53 -3.92 -15.44 2.75
N LEU A 54 -2.81 -14.71 2.64
CA LEU A 54 -1.49 -15.31 2.77
C LEU A 54 -1.22 -15.67 4.23
N LYS A 55 -0.79 -16.91 4.47
CA LYS A 55 -0.23 -17.31 5.76
C LYS A 55 1.17 -16.72 5.87
N LEU A 56 1.31 -15.76 6.77
CA LEU A 56 2.60 -15.15 7.08
C LEU A 56 3.16 -15.86 8.31
N LYS A 57 4.44 -16.24 8.25
CA LYS A 57 5.16 -16.64 9.46
C LYS A 57 5.53 -15.38 10.23
N HIS A 58 5.40 -15.44 11.55
CA HIS A 58 5.99 -14.40 12.39
C HIS A 58 7.52 -14.50 12.25
N HIS A 59 8.16 -13.38 11.94
CA HIS A 59 9.61 -13.24 11.95
C HIS A 59 9.90 -12.01 12.81
N ALA A 60 10.72 -12.23 13.85
CA ALA A 60 11.11 -11.20 14.79
C ALA A 60 12.36 -10.51 14.28
N PRO A 61 12.51 -9.21 14.47
CA PRO A 61 13.73 -8.51 14.12
C PRO A 61 14.88 -8.97 15.04
N MET A 62 16.10 -8.69 14.62
CA MET A 62 17.35 -9.09 15.27
C MET A 62 17.48 -8.59 16.71
N GLY A 63 16.88 -7.45 17.05
CA GLY A 63 16.92 -6.91 18.40
C GLY A 63 15.91 -5.81 18.68
N SER A 64 16.26 -4.90 19.58
CA SER A 64 15.39 -3.82 20.09
C SER A 64 15.87 -2.41 19.73
N GLY A 65 16.98 -2.28 18.99
CA GLY A 65 17.60 -0.99 18.69
C GLY A 65 16.85 -0.17 17.65
N TYR A 66 17.14 1.14 17.59
CA TYR A 66 16.75 1.99 16.48
C TYR A 66 18.03 2.52 15.82
N VAL A 67 18.17 2.36 14.51
CA VAL A 67 19.33 2.85 13.76
C VAL A 67 18.85 3.76 12.65
N ILE A 68 19.55 4.87 12.45
CA ILE A 68 19.36 5.78 11.33
C ILE A 68 20.56 5.62 10.41
N ILE A 69 20.34 5.33 9.14
CA ILE A 69 21.40 5.28 8.12
C ILE A 69 21.17 6.44 7.16
N THR A 70 22.21 7.25 6.94
CA THR A 70 22.10 8.48 6.15
C THR A 70 23.38 8.79 5.40
N ASP A 71 23.25 9.41 4.23
CA ASP A 71 24.35 10.06 3.51
C ASP A 71 24.19 11.59 3.44
N HIS A 72 23.28 12.16 4.23
CA HIS A 72 23.22 13.61 4.41
C HIS A 72 24.44 14.12 5.18
N THR A 73 25.00 15.24 4.71
CA THR A 73 26.10 15.97 5.37
C THR A 73 25.69 17.38 5.79
N ASP A 74 24.67 17.95 5.13
CA ASP A 74 24.15 19.28 5.43
C ASP A 74 23.39 19.29 6.77
N ASP A 75 23.74 20.25 7.63
CA ASP A 75 23.14 20.46 8.94
C ASP A 75 21.62 20.68 8.88
N GLN A 76 21.07 21.19 7.77
CA GLN A 76 19.63 21.35 7.60
C GLN A 76 18.88 20.00 7.61
N TYR A 77 19.55 18.91 7.25
CA TYR A 77 19.00 17.54 7.33
C TYR A 77 19.53 16.80 8.57
N MET A 78 20.80 17.01 8.91
CA MET A 78 21.42 16.34 10.05
C MET A 78 20.90 16.80 11.41
N ALA A 79 20.52 18.07 11.57
CA ALA A 79 19.93 18.54 12.83
C ALA A 79 18.60 17.82 13.16
N PRO A 80 17.61 17.75 12.24
CA PRO A 80 16.42 16.91 12.45
C PRO A 80 16.74 15.44 12.72
N LEU A 81 17.70 14.83 12.01
CA LEU A 81 18.09 13.43 12.26
C LEU A 81 18.68 13.23 13.65
N ARG A 82 19.48 14.18 14.16
CA ARG A 82 19.98 14.16 15.54
C ARG A 82 18.85 14.28 16.57
N GLU A 83 17.81 15.08 16.29
CA GLU A 83 16.62 15.15 17.13
C GLU A 83 15.86 13.82 17.16
N LEU A 84 15.64 13.20 15.99
CA LEU A 84 15.02 11.87 15.91
C LEU A 84 15.86 10.83 16.66
N ALA A 85 17.18 10.87 16.47
CA ALA A 85 18.10 9.96 17.15
C ALA A 85 18.01 10.11 18.67
N LYS A 86 18.00 11.33 19.19
CA LYS A 86 17.83 11.59 20.61
C LYS A 86 16.49 11.06 21.12
N TYR A 87 15.40 11.31 20.39
CA TYR A 87 14.07 10.85 20.76
C TYR A 87 13.94 9.33 20.81
N ARG A 88 14.53 8.62 19.83
CA ARG A 88 14.50 7.16 19.71
C ARG A 88 15.66 6.44 20.40
N GLN A 89 16.58 7.18 21.02
CA GLN A 89 17.87 6.67 21.51
C GLN A 89 18.65 5.92 20.43
N ALA A 90 18.55 6.41 19.19
CA ALA A 90 19.12 5.76 18.02
C ALA A 90 20.61 6.07 17.84
N LYS A 91 21.30 5.16 17.16
CA LYS A 91 22.61 5.45 16.56
C LYS A 91 22.43 5.90 15.11
N ILE A 92 23.27 6.86 14.70
CA ILE A 92 23.33 7.29 13.30
C ILE A 92 24.57 6.65 12.68
N ILE A 93 24.38 5.84 11.65
CA ILE A 93 25.43 5.37 10.76
C ILE A 93 25.48 6.34 9.58
N HIS A 94 26.61 7.00 9.41
CA HIS A 94 26.83 7.88 8.26
C HIS A 94 27.57 7.12 7.17
N VAL A 95 26.98 7.07 5.97
CA VAL A 95 27.55 6.46 4.78
C VAL A 95 27.89 7.57 3.79
N VAL A 96 29.05 7.50 3.14
CA VAL A 96 29.50 8.55 2.21
C VAL A 96 28.51 8.77 1.04
N ASP A 97 27.96 7.67 0.52
CA ASP A 97 27.01 7.68 -0.58
C ASP A 97 26.09 6.47 -0.45
N LEU A 98 24.83 6.70 -0.05
CA LEU A 98 23.86 5.62 0.06
C LEU A 98 23.50 5.03 -1.30
N GLY A 99 23.68 5.77 -2.40
CA GLY A 99 23.53 5.26 -3.75
C GLY A 99 24.46 4.09 -4.06
N LYS A 100 25.54 3.90 -3.28
CA LYS A 100 26.52 2.81 -3.41
C LYS A 100 26.37 1.70 -2.38
N ILE A 101 25.30 1.67 -1.59
CA ILE A 101 25.12 0.65 -0.54
C ILE A 101 25.10 -0.79 -1.07
N TYR A 102 24.84 -0.99 -2.37
CA TYR A 102 24.89 -2.29 -3.05
C TYR A 102 26.33 -2.78 -3.34
N GLN A 103 27.34 -1.92 -3.17
CA GLN A 103 28.75 -2.29 -3.39
C GLN A 103 29.26 -3.11 -2.20
N THR A 104 29.96 -4.21 -2.48
CA THR A 104 30.33 -5.23 -1.47
C THR A 104 31.06 -4.65 -0.26
N ASP A 105 31.97 -3.70 -0.48
CA ASP A 105 32.75 -3.04 0.57
C ASP A 105 31.88 -2.16 1.47
N VAL A 106 31.05 -1.30 0.88
CA VAL A 106 30.10 -0.44 1.60
C VAL A 106 29.08 -1.29 2.35
N LEU A 107 28.49 -2.28 1.68
CA LEU A 107 27.49 -3.19 2.24
C LEU A 107 28.06 -3.94 3.44
N SER A 108 29.25 -4.53 3.30
CA SER A 108 29.87 -5.33 4.36
C SER A 108 30.25 -4.48 5.58
N ALA A 109 30.70 -3.25 5.38
CA ALA A 109 30.99 -2.32 6.46
C ALA A 109 29.73 -1.98 7.27
N VAL A 110 28.66 -1.58 6.58
CA VAL A 110 27.38 -1.23 7.23
C VAL A 110 26.73 -2.46 7.88
N ARG A 111 26.80 -3.63 7.24
CA ARG A 111 26.29 -4.91 7.78
C ARG A 111 26.91 -5.20 9.14
N LYS A 112 28.23 -5.06 9.26
CA LYS A 112 28.94 -5.32 10.51
C LYS A 112 28.44 -4.41 11.64
N GLU A 113 28.30 -3.12 11.36
CA GLU A 113 27.77 -2.16 12.34
C GLU A 113 26.33 -2.50 12.76
N LEU A 114 25.48 -2.91 11.81
CA LEU A 114 24.11 -3.30 12.13
C LEU A 114 24.03 -4.57 12.98
N ILE A 115 24.85 -5.58 12.70
CA ILE A 115 24.93 -6.81 13.52
C ILE A 115 25.32 -6.46 14.97
N ASP A 116 26.27 -5.55 15.15
CA ASP A 116 26.70 -5.11 16.48
C ASP A 116 25.59 -4.33 17.21
N LEU A 117 24.82 -3.51 16.48
CA LEU A 117 23.76 -2.66 17.03
C LEU A 117 22.42 -3.39 17.28
N LYS A 118 22.20 -4.55 16.63
CA LYS A 118 20.98 -5.38 16.75
C LYS A 118 19.68 -4.56 16.64
N PRO A 119 19.44 -3.92 15.49
CA PRO A 119 18.28 -3.05 15.31
C PRO A 119 16.96 -3.84 15.32
N GLN A 120 15.94 -3.24 15.90
CA GLN A 120 14.54 -3.52 15.61
C GLN A 120 14.07 -2.74 14.39
N TYR A 121 14.48 -1.48 14.30
CA TYR A 121 14.05 -0.52 13.29
C TYR A 121 15.27 0.11 12.61
N VAL A 122 15.20 0.24 11.30
CA VAL A 122 16.19 0.95 10.49
C VAL A 122 15.51 2.07 9.71
N ALA A 123 15.79 3.31 10.07
CA ALA A 123 15.37 4.48 9.34
C ALA A 123 16.42 4.85 8.29
N ILE A 124 16.04 4.79 7.02
CA ILE A 124 16.90 5.08 5.88
C ILE A 124 16.60 6.52 5.45
N ALA A 125 17.54 7.44 5.63
CA ALA A 125 17.40 8.85 5.30
C ALA A 125 18.40 9.21 4.19
N PRO A 126 18.09 8.90 2.92
CA PRO A 126 18.98 9.19 1.81
C PRO A 126 18.79 10.62 1.32
N ARG A 127 19.86 11.20 0.76
CA ARG A 127 19.72 12.34 -0.14
C ARG A 127 18.88 11.97 -1.36
N LEU A 128 18.21 12.96 -1.96
CA LEU A 128 17.30 12.73 -3.08
C LEU A 128 18.03 12.09 -4.28
N GLU A 129 19.26 12.51 -4.55
CA GLU A 129 20.11 11.96 -5.60
C GLU A 129 20.54 10.50 -5.34
N SER A 130 20.54 10.05 -4.09
CA SER A 130 20.92 8.70 -3.66
C SER A 130 19.70 7.76 -3.63
N TYR A 131 18.50 8.32 -3.57
CA TYR A 131 17.25 7.54 -3.59
C TYR A 131 16.98 6.97 -5.00
N ARG A 132 17.52 5.78 -5.26
CA ARG A 132 17.38 5.03 -6.52
C ARG A 132 17.06 3.57 -6.25
N GLU A 133 16.62 2.85 -7.28
CA GLU A 133 16.32 1.42 -7.19
C GLU A 133 17.48 0.60 -6.60
N ASN A 134 18.71 0.80 -7.08
CA ASN A 134 19.88 0.08 -6.56
C ASN A 134 20.14 0.34 -5.07
N MET A 135 19.82 1.54 -4.55
CA MET A 135 19.93 1.81 -3.12
C MET A 135 18.90 1.00 -2.34
N LEU A 136 17.64 0.99 -2.80
CA LEU A 136 16.57 0.21 -2.18
C LEU A 136 16.88 -1.30 -2.20
N LEU A 137 17.31 -1.83 -3.33
CA LEU A 137 17.69 -3.24 -3.47
C LEU A 137 18.90 -3.58 -2.59
N GLY A 138 19.92 -2.73 -2.55
CA GLY A 138 21.07 -2.92 -1.66
C GLY A 138 20.70 -2.85 -0.18
N MET A 139 19.77 -1.97 0.21
CA MET A 139 19.22 -1.94 1.57
C MET A 139 18.44 -3.20 1.91
N TRP A 140 17.68 -3.77 0.96
CA TRP A 140 16.98 -5.05 1.15
C TRP A 140 17.94 -6.21 1.28
N GLU A 141 18.97 -6.28 0.44
CA GLU A 141 20.05 -7.27 0.60
C GLU A 141 20.73 -7.14 1.96
N LEU A 142 21.09 -5.92 2.35
CA LEU A 142 21.72 -5.64 3.64
C LEU A 142 20.85 -6.13 4.81
N LEU A 143 19.56 -5.79 4.82
CA LEU A 143 18.65 -6.12 5.91
C LEU A 143 18.12 -7.55 5.89
N SER A 144 18.31 -8.29 4.80
CA SER A 144 17.95 -9.72 4.73
C SER A 144 19.16 -10.64 4.85
N THR A 145 20.29 -10.10 5.30
CA THR A 145 21.56 -10.83 5.46
C THR A 145 22.28 -10.40 6.74
N LEU A 146 21.53 -9.90 7.73
CA LEU A 146 22.09 -9.69 9.06
C LEU A 146 22.12 -11.03 9.82
N ASP A 147 21.21 -11.96 9.51
CA ASP A 147 21.25 -13.36 9.94
C ASP A 147 21.27 -14.39 8.78
N ASP A 148 21.11 -15.68 9.11
CA ASP A 148 21.18 -16.80 8.15
C ASP A 148 19.88 -17.05 7.37
N ASP A 149 18.76 -16.47 7.80
CA ASP A 149 17.48 -16.63 7.12
C ASP A 149 17.32 -15.59 5.99
N LYS A 150 16.18 -15.59 5.30
CA LYS A 150 15.95 -14.73 4.11
C LYS A 150 14.82 -13.73 4.33
N TYR A 151 14.48 -13.47 5.58
CA TYR A 151 13.50 -12.48 5.99
C TYR A 151 14.22 -11.18 6.36
N LEU A 152 13.46 -10.13 6.65
CA LEU A 152 14.05 -8.84 7.03
C LEU A 152 14.34 -8.83 8.52
N ASP A 153 15.62 -8.73 8.86
CA ASP A 153 16.15 -8.75 10.22
C ASP A 153 15.85 -7.46 11.01
N ALA A 154 15.30 -6.45 10.35
CA ALA A 154 14.82 -5.23 10.97
C ALA A 154 13.64 -4.67 10.18
N TYR A 155 12.83 -3.83 10.82
CA TYR A 155 11.74 -3.13 10.15
C TYR A 155 12.26 -1.84 9.49
N PRO A 156 12.31 -1.77 8.15
CA PRO A 156 12.81 -0.60 7.47
C PRO A 156 11.75 0.49 7.33
N GLY A 157 12.20 1.74 7.32
CA GLY A 157 11.39 2.89 6.92
C GLY A 157 12.24 3.93 6.20
N VAL A 158 11.75 4.45 5.06
CA VAL A 158 12.46 5.50 4.31
C VAL A 158 11.95 6.88 4.75
N LEU A 159 12.87 7.75 5.12
CA LEU A 159 12.64 9.16 5.43
C LEU A 159 13.11 9.99 4.24
N LEU A 160 12.17 10.42 3.40
CA LEU A 160 12.46 11.18 2.18
C LEU A 160 11.50 12.36 2.06
N ALA A 161 12.03 13.51 1.66
CA ALA A 161 11.26 14.70 1.35
C ALA A 161 11.92 15.47 0.20
N SER A 162 11.16 16.35 -0.45
CA SER A 162 11.62 17.17 -1.58
C SER A 162 12.70 18.20 -1.23
N ASP A 163 12.74 18.62 0.03
CA ASP A 163 13.58 19.70 0.54
C ASP A 163 13.78 19.59 2.05
N SER A 164 14.73 20.36 2.60
CA SER A 164 15.12 20.30 4.01
C SER A 164 14.02 20.76 4.96
N LYS A 165 13.18 21.72 4.57
CA LYS A 165 12.05 22.19 5.38
C LYS A 165 10.98 21.10 5.51
N SER A 166 10.61 20.48 4.39
CA SER A 166 9.68 19.36 4.33
C SER A 166 10.23 18.14 5.08
N PHE A 167 11.54 17.90 4.99
CA PHE A 167 12.23 16.84 5.73
C PHE A 167 12.16 17.07 7.25
N ALA A 168 12.50 18.26 7.74
CA ALA A 168 12.39 18.60 9.15
C ALA A 168 10.95 18.44 9.67
N ALA A 169 9.95 18.84 8.87
CA ALA A 169 8.55 18.65 9.20
C ALA A 169 8.14 17.17 9.28
N LEU A 170 8.64 16.32 8.37
CA LEU A 170 8.45 14.86 8.41
C LEU A 170 9.00 14.25 9.70
N ILE A 171 10.22 14.64 10.09
CA ILE A 171 10.84 14.16 11.33
C ILE A 171 10.04 14.59 12.56
N GLN A 172 9.66 15.86 12.61
CA GLN A 172 8.86 16.40 13.71
C GLN A 172 7.50 15.71 13.83
N ARG A 173 6.85 15.43 12.69
CA ARG A 173 5.60 14.63 12.66
C ARG A 173 5.84 13.22 13.18
N SER A 174 6.96 12.59 12.84
CA SER A 174 7.31 11.23 13.30
C SER A 174 7.58 11.16 14.81
N ILE A 175 8.19 12.21 15.37
CA ILE A 175 8.41 12.34 16.82
C ILE A 175 7.09 12.58 17.56
N LYS A 176 6.24 13.47 17.03
CA LYS A 176 4.97 13.87 17.64
C LYS A 176 3.83 12.87 17.40
N PHE A 177 4.06 11.84 16.59
CA PHE A 177 3.04 10.84 16.29
C PHE A 177 2.59 10.14 17.57
N GLN A 178 1.27 10.09 17.78
CA GLN A 178 0.64 9.39 18.89
C GLN A 178 -0.25 8.28 18.37
N SER A 179 -0.20 7.13 19.02
CA SER A 179 -1.10 6.02 18.72
C SER A 179 -2.55 6.45 18.92
N ILE A 180 -3.40 6.12 17.96
CA ILE A 180 -4.83 6.38 18.04
C ILE A 180 -5.50 5.14 18.64
N ALA A 181 -6.36 5.35 19.64
CA ALA A 181 -7.13 4.24 20.21
C ALA A 181 -8.03 3.63 19.12
N GLN A 182 -8.21 2.31 19.14
CA GLN A 182 -8.99 1.60 18.13
C GLN A 182 -10.38 2.22 17.89
N LYS A 183 -11.09 2.60 18.96
CA LYS A 183 -12.42 3.22 18.89
C LYS A 183 -12.45 4.63 18.28
N GLN A 184 -11.29 5.28 18.19
CA GLN A 184 -11.11 6.62 17.60
C GLN A 184 -10.61 6.54 16.16
N LEU A 185 -10.30 5.34 15.66
CA LEU A 185 -9.86 5.17 14.29
C LEU A 185 -10.97 5.60 13.33
N LYS A 186 -10.61 6.41 12.35
CA LYS A 186 -11.48 6.82 11.24
C LYS A 186 -10.94 6.20 9.96
N PRO A 187 -11.29 4.92 9.66
CA PRO A 187 -10.83 4.25 8.46
C PRO A 187 -11.61 4.75 7.24
N LEU A 188 -10.93 4.92 6.11
CA LEU A 188 -11.54 5.22 4.82
C LEU A 188 -10.94 4.32 3.75
N ALA A 189 -11.76 3.81 2.85
CA ALA A 189 -11.32 3.00 1.72
C ALA A 189 -11.40 3.80 0.41
N ILE A 190 -10.36 3.73 -0.42
CA ILE A 190 -10.39 4.16 -1.81
C ILE A 190 -10.20 2.93 -2.68
N SER A 191 -11.12 2.67 -3.59
CA SER A 191 -11.08 1.49 -4.46
C SER A 191 -11.27 1.88 -5.91
N GLN A 192 -10.30 1.54 -6.75
CA GLN A 192 -10.43 1.66 -8.20
C GLN A 192 -11.16 0.44 -8.77
N VAL A 193 -12.11 0.67 -9.67
CA VAL A 193 -12.82 -0.36 -10.44
C VAL A 193 -12.34 -0.28 -11.88
N PRO A 194 -11.40 -1.17 -12.31
CA PRO A 194 -10.72 -1.03 -13.59
C PRO A 194 -11.61 -1.34 -14.79
N SER A 195 -12.54 -2.29 -14.65
CA SER A 195 -13.44 -2.73 -15.71
C SER A 195 -14.70 -3.41 -15.16
N ASN A 196 -15.70 -3.65 -16.02
CA ASN A 196 -16.92 -4.40 -15.70
C ASN A 196 -16.65 -5.82 -15.15
N GLN A 197 -15.49 -6.40 -15.46
CA GLN A 197 -15.11 -7.74 -15.05
C GLN A 197 -14.27 -7.77 -13.75
N GLU A 198 -13.82 -6.61 -13.27
CA GLU A 198 -12.84 -6.48 -12.18
C GLU A 198 -13.45 -5.81 -10.94
N SER A 199 -14.23 -6.59 -10.18
CA SER A 199 -14.88 -6.13 -8.95
C SER A 199 -14.03 -6.32 -7.67
N ARG A 200 -12.78 -6.79 -7.82
CA ARG A 200 -11.91 -7.19 -6.69
C ARG A 200 -11.68 -6.06 -5.67
N SER A 201 -11.40 -4.84 -6.14
CA SER A 201 -11.18 -3.69 -5.24
C SER A 201 -12.45 -3.31 -4.47
N LEU A 202 -13.63 -3.47 -5.09
CA LEU A 202 -14.92 -3.28 -4.42
C LEU A 202 -15.16 -4.35 -3.36
N GLN A 203 -14.85 -5.61 -3.67
CA GLN A 203 -14.94 -6.71 -2.69
C GLN A 203 -14.03 -6.45 -1.48
N LYS A 204 -12.79 -5.98 -1.70
CA LYS A 204 -11.87 -5.60 -0.61
C LYS A 204 -12.43 -4.47 0.25
N ALA A 205 -13.01 -3.42 -0.34
CA ALA A 205 -13.67 -2.37 0.43
C ALA A 205 -14.86 -2.90 1.24
N GLY A 206 -15.67 -3.79 0.66
CA GLY A 206 -16.75 -4.48 1.36
C GLY A 206 -16.25 -5.30 2.56
N ILE A 207 -15.16 -6.05 2.38
CA ILE A 207 -14.52 -6.81 3.47
C ILE A 207 -14.04 -5.86 4.56
N LEU A 208 -13.39 -4.74 4.22
CA LEU A 208 -12.93 -3.76 5.21
C LEU A 208 -14.08 -3.15 6.01
N ARG A 209 -15.22 -2.85 5.37
CA ARG A 209 -16.43 -2.42 6.09
C ARG A 209 -16.87 -3.46 7.11
N ASN A 210 -16.87 -4.73 6.73
CA ASN A 210 -17.22 -5.83 7.62
C ASN A 210 -16.19 -6.01 8.76
N VAL A 211 -14.89 -5.87 8.49
CA VAL A 211 -13.85 -5.93 9.53
C VAL A 211 -14.04 -4.81 10.54
N PHE A 212 -14.11 -3.57 10.08
CA PHE A 212 -14.14 -2.41 10.96
C PHE A 212 -15.47 -2.30 11.72
N SER A 213 -16.58 -2.80 11.17
CA SER A 213 -17.85 -2.84 11.88
C SER A 213 -17.83 -3.77 13.09
N THR A 214 -17.00 -4.82 13.10
CA THR A 214 -16.80 -5.66 14.31
C THR A 214 -16.22 -4.88 15.49
N TYR A 215 -15.60 -3.73 15.22
CA TYR A 215 -15.08 -2.81 16.22
C TYR A 215 -15.98 -1.59 16.44
N GLY A 216 -17.20 -1.59 15.89
CA GLY A 216 -18.14 -0.48 15.96
C GLY A 216 -17.76 0.73 15.11
N LEU A 217 -16.87 0.56 14.13
CA LEU A 217 -16.40 1.65 13.28
C LEU A 217 -17.10 1.65 11.91
N GLN A 218 -17.39 2.84 11.40
CA GLN A 218 -17.80 3.02 10.01
C GLN A 218 -16.58 3.15 9.12
N THR A 219 -16.67 2.64 7.90
CA THR A 219 -15.64 2.76 6.87
C THR A 219 -16.21 3.43 5.63
N PRO A 220 -16.23 4.78 5.59
CA PRO A 220 -16.51 5.51 4.37
C PRO A 220 -15.71 4.97 3.19
N THR A 221 -16.35 4.87 2.02
CA THR A 221 -15.76 4.23 0.84
C THR A 221 -15.91 5.13 -0.38
N ILE A 222 -14.79 5.39 -1.05
CA ILE A 222 -14.73 6.08 -2.34
C ILE A 222 -14.40 5.03 -3.40
N ALA A 223 -15.37 4.69 -4.24
CA ALA A 223 -15.18 3.81 -5.38
C ALA A 223 -15.03 4.65 -6.65
N ILE A 224 -13.90 4.51 -7.36
CA ILE A 224 -13.60 5.26 -8.58
C ILE A 224 -13.61 4.30 -9.77
N TYR A 225 -14.57 4.50 -10.66
CA TYR A 225 -14.83 3.67 -11.83
C TYR A 225 -14.12 4.25 -13.03
N THR A 226 -13.31 3.44 -13.72
CA THR A 226 -12.73 3.87 -15.00
C THR A 226 -13.83 3.90 -16.08
N PRO A 227 -13.57 4.50 -17.26
CA PRO A 227 -14.55 4.46 -18.35
C PRO A 227 -14.91 3.04 -18.83
N ALA A 228 -14.09 2.03 -18.54
CA ALA A 228 -14.35 0.63 -18.90
C ALA A 228 -15.19 -0.13 -17.85
N ALA A 229 -15.60 0.55 -16.78
CA ALA A 229 -16.34 0.02 -15.64
C ALA A 229 -17.78 0.58 -15.54
N ASP A 230 -18.38 0.94 -16.67
CA ASP A 230 -19.69 1.58 -16.80
C ASP A 230 -20.89 0.70 -16.41
N ASP A 231 -20.73 -0.62 -16.46
CA ASP A 231 -21.70 -1.65 -16.05
C ASP A 231 -21.17 -2.48 -14.87
N ALA A 232 -20.14 -1.97 -14.18
CA ALA A 232 -19.60 -2.63 -13.00
C ALA A 232 -20.55 -2.47 -11.80
N PRO A 233 -20.59 -3.43 -10.86
CA PRO A 233 -21.45 -3.33 -9.69
C PRO A 233 -21.07 -2.13 -8.81
N HIS A 234 -22.07 -1.54 -8.16
CA HIS A 234 -21.89 -0.46 -7.20
C HIS A 234 -21.92 -0.95 -5.75
N LEU A 235 -21.03 -0.42 -4.91
CA LEU A 235 -21.19 -0.55 -3.48
C LEU A 235 -22.33 0.35 -3.01
N SER A 236 -23.18 -0.20 -2.14
CA SER A 236 -24.31 0.49 -1.54
C SER A 236 -24.06 0.78 -0.05
N GLY A 237 -24.86 1.69 0.51
CA GLY A 237 -24.85 2.05 1.93
C GLY A 237 -24.40 3.48 2.20
N SER A 238 -24.58 3.93 3.45
CA SER A 238 -24.18 5.27 3.89
C SER A 238 -22.69 5.52 3.67
N GLN A 239 -22.34 6.77 3.38
CA GLN A 239 -20.95 7.23 3.18
C GLN A 239 -20.19 6.40 2.13
N THR A 240 -20.90 6.08 1.05
CA THR A 240 -20.33 5.45 -0.15
C THR A 240 -20.47 6.41 -1.30
N TRP A 241 -19.36 6.72 -1.96
CA TRP A 241 -19.32 7.60 -3.12
C TRP A 241 -18.78 6.84 -4.32
N ASN A 242 -19.60 6.73 -5.36
CA ASN A 242 -19.24 6.11 -6.63
C ASN A 242 -18.93 7.23 -7.63
N ILE A 243 -17.66 7.35 -8.03
CA ILE A 243 -17.16 8.40 -8.93
C ILE A 243 -16.85 7.76 -10.28
N GLN A 244 -17.53 8.19 -11.34
CA GLN A 244 -17.26 7.74 -12.69
C GLN A 244 -16.24 8.65 -13.37
N MET A 245 -15.11 8.10 -13.80
CA MET A 245 -14.16 8.79 -14.67
C MET A 245 -14.75 8.92 -16.08
N LYS A 246 -14.58 10.09 -16.69
CA LYS A 246 -15.05 10.36 -18.06
C LYS A 246 -14.15 9.73 -19.11
N ASN A 247 -12.84 9.96 -19.01
CA ASN A 247 -11.85 9.42 -19.93
C ASN A 247 -10.72 8.70 -19.20
N LYS A 248 -10.00 7.85 -19.93
CA LYS A 248 -8.79 7.20 -19.42
C LYS A 248 -7.72 8.27 -19.19
N GLY A 249 -7.12 8.29 -18.00
CA GLY A 249 -6.11 9.28 -17.62
C GLY A 249 -6.68 10.55 -16.95
N ASP A 250 -8.00 10.75 -16.99
CA ASP A 250 -8.66 11.84 -16.24
C ASP A 250 -8.84 11.45 -14.76
N PHE A 251 -7.72 11.28 -14.07
CA PHE A 251 -7.70 10.88 -12.67
C PHE A 251 -8.33 11.95 -11.77
N VAL A 252 -8.85 11.52 -10.61
CA VAL A 252 -9.54 12.39 -9.67
C VAL A 252 -8.54 13.32 -9.00
N LYS A 253 -8.62 14.61 -9.34
CA LYS A 253 -7.81 15.69 -8.77
C LYS A 253 -8.49 16.47 -7.66
N LYS A 254 -9.83 16.42 -7.62
CA LYS A 254 -10.65 17.14 -6.64
C LYS A 254 -11.83 16.28 -6.26
N PHE A 255 -12.12 16.27 -4.97
CA PHE A 255 -13.26 15.58 -4.39
C PHE A 255 -14.36 16.56 -4.05
N GLU A 256 -15.62 16.14 -4.21
CA GLU A 256 -16.78 16.89 -3.72
C GLU A 256 -16.65 17.13 -2.20
N PRO A 257 -17.22 18.22 -1.64
CA PRO A 257 -16.96 18.65 -0.26
C PRO A 257 -17.14 17.58 0.81
N ALA A 258 -18.18 16.74 0.70
CA ALA A 258 -18.43 15.66 1.64
C ALA A 258 -17.32 14.58 1.61
N VAL A 259 -16.83 14.26 0.41
CA VAL A 259 -15.77 13.28 0.18
C VAL A 259 -14.43 13.83 0.66
N ALA A 260 -14.13 15.08 0.33
CA ALA A 260 -12.93 15.78 0.79
C ALA A 260 -12.89 15.86 2.33
N THR A 261 -14.02 16.13 2.98
CA THR A 261 -14.13 16.16 4.45
C THR A 261 -13.85 14.78 5.04
N ALA A 262 -14.48 13.73 4.50
CA ALA A 262 -14.23 12.36 4.97
C ALA A 262 -12.75 11.95 4.81
N LEU A 263 -12.11 12.35 3.71
CA LEU A 263 -10.69 12.10 3.47
C LEU A 263 -9.78 12.89 4.41
N ALA A 264 -10.10 14.15 4.71
CA ALA A 264 -9.35 14.99 5.64
C ALA A 264 -9.43 14.48 7.09
N ASP A 265 -10.60 13.94 7.46
CA ASP A 265 -10.86 13.40 8.79
C ASP A 265 -10.32 11.98 8.98
N ALA A 266 -10.00 11.26 7.90
CA ALA A 266 -9.51 9.90 7.97
C ALA A 266 -8.12 9.83 8.63
N SER A 267 -8.02 9.02 9.68
CA SER A 267 -6.75 8.67 10.32
C SER A 267 -6.06 7.49 9.64
N LEU A 268 -6.83 6.70 8.88
CA LEU A 268 -6.34 5.57 8.10
C LEU A 268 -7.02 5.58 6.73
N VAL A 269 -6.23 5.63 5.66
CA VAL A 269 -6.72 5.48 4.29
C VAL A 269 -6.16 4.19 3.72
N VAL A 270 -7.05 3.31 3.26
CA VAL A 270 -6.67 2.05 2.61
C VAL A 270 -7.04 2.12 1.13
N MET A 271 -6.04 2.11 0.27
CA MET A 271 -6.21 2.25 -1.18
C MET A 271 -6.04 0.91 -1.89
N HIS A 272 -6.92 0.57 -2.82
CA HIS A 272 -6.85 -0.66 -3.61
C HIS A 272 -7.10 -0.38 -5.09
N GLY A 273 -6.17 -0.80 -5.95
CA GLY A 273 -6.30 -0.59 -7.38
C GLY A 273 -4.96 -0.70 -8.08
N HIS A 274 -4.87 -0.07 -9.25
CA HIS A 274 -3.64 0.14 -9.97
C HIS A 274 -3.04 1.50 -9.62
N GLY A 275 -1.73 1.62 -9.81
CA GLY A 275 -0.99 2.85 -9.66
C GLY A 275 -0.05 3.04 -10.83
N SER A 276 0.43 4.26 -10.98
CA SER A 276 1.48 4.66 -11.91
C SER A 276 2.20 5.89 -11.31
N PRO A 277 3.37 6.31 -11.82
CA PRO A 277 3.94 7.60 -11.40
C PRO A 277 2.89 8.72 -11.47
N GLY A 278 2.71 9.46 -10.37
CA GLY A 278 1.74 10.55 -10.25
C GLY A 278 0.29 10.15 -9.94
N MET A 279 -0.04 8.86 -9.81
CA MET A 279 -1.41 8.39 -9.55
C MET A 279 -1.45 7.10 -8.73
N SER A 280 -2.38 7.01 -7.78
CA SER A 280 -2.72 5.74 -7.13
C SER A 280 -4.24 5.56 -7.05
N CYS A 281 -4.72 4.40 -7.49
CA CYS A 281 -6.13 4.00 -7.45
C CYS A 281 -7.07 5.01 -8.13
N SER A 282 -6.68 5.54 -9.29
CA SER A 282 -7.35 6.62 -10.04
C SER A 282 -7.41 7.98 -9.33
N VAL A 283 -6.67 8.17 -8.24
CA VAL A 283 -6.48 9.47 -7.58
C VAL A 283 -5.16 10.04 -8.05
N ASP A 284 -5.21 11.23 -8.64
CA ASP A 284 -4.02 11.99 -9.00
C ASP A 284 -3.28 12.44 -7.72
N ILE A 285 -1.96 12.58 -7.77
CA ILE A 285 -1.19 13.09 -6.62
C ILE A 285 -1.71 14.46 -6.14
N ASP A 286 -2.20 15.30 -7.05
CA ASP A 286 -2.80 16.61 -6.72
C ASP A 286 -4.15 16.46 -5.98
N GLY A 287 -4.79 15.31 -6.10
CA GLY A 287 -6.03 14.97 -5.38
C GLY A 287 -5.81 14.44 -3.97
N ILE A 288 -4.57 14.10 -3.60
CA ILE A 288 -4.23 13.67 -2.23
C ILE A 288 -4.13 14.91 -1.34
N LEU A 289 -4.95 14.97 -0.30
CA LEU A 289 -4.96 16.11 0.62
C LEU A 289 -3.60 16.28 1.31
N THR A 290 -3.08 17.51 1.26
CA THR A 290 -1.78 17.87 1.86
C THR A 290 -1.82 18.05 3.38
N ARG A 291 -3.00 18.06 3.98
CA ARG A 291 -3.20 18.15 5.43
C ARG A 291 -3.64 16.78 5.97
N SER A 292 -2.75 16.13 6.73
CA SER A 292 -3.05 14.83 7.35
C SER A 292 -3.24 14.97 8.86
N ASN A 293 -4.41 14.58 9.38
CA ASN A 293 -4.66 14.39 10.81
C ASN A 293 -4.02 13.08 11.32
N ASN A 294 -2.68 12.98 11.29
CA ASN A 294 -1.96 11.73 11.56
C ASN A 294 -2.35 10.56 10.64
N GLN A 295 -2.76 10.88 9.41
CA GLN A 295 -3.18 9.89 8.43
C GLN A 295 -2.06 8.89 8.12
N ILE A 296 -2.37 7.61 8.25
CA ILE A 296 -1.59 6.50 7.69
C ILE A 296 -2.26 6.10 6.38
N VAL A 297 -1.47 5.93 5.32
CA VAL A 297 -1.96 5.45 4.02
C VAL A 297 -1.41 4.05 3.78
N LEU A 298 -2.30 3.07 3.63
CA LEU A 298 -1.98 1.72 3.18
C LEU A 298 -2.33 1.63 1.70
N SER A 299 -1.31 1.70 0.83
CA SER A 299 -1.52 1.65 -0.61
C SER A 299 -1.28 0.25 -1.17
N GLY A 300 -2.34 -0.38 -1.67
CA GLY A 300 -2.32 -1.64 -2.40
C GLY A 300 -2.40 -1.43 -3.90
N SER A 301 -1.55 -0.55 -4.45
CA SER A 301 -1.41 -0.28 -5.88
C SER A 301 -0.03 -0.65 -6.41
N CYS A 302 0.03 -1.23 -7.60
CA CYS A 302 1.31 -1.46 -8.29
C CYS A 302 2.02 -0.13 -8.63
N PHE A 303 3.33 -0.21 -8.80
CA PHE A 303 4.14 0.72 -9.59
C PHE A 303 4.83 -0.09 -10.69
#